data_AF-A0A7X9KZC5-F1
#
_entry.id   AF-A0A7X9KZC5-F1
#
_cell.length_a   1.000
_cell.length_b   1.000
_cell.length_c   1.000
_cell.angle_alpha   90.00
_cell.angle_beta   90.00
_cell.angle_gamma   90.00
#
_symmetry.space_group_name_H-M   'P 1'
#
loop_
_entity.id
_entity.type
_entity.pdbx_description
1 polymer ?
#
loop_
_entity_poly.entity_id
_entity_poly.type
_entity_poly.pdbx_seq_one_letter_code
_entity_poly.pdbx_strand_id
1 'polypeptide(L)'
;MQKNSVFSSFIFKFAENFGNQAIAFIINIFLARLLDPSDYGILTILVIFINISRVFVQSGLNTALVQRKDVGEREYSSSFYFSLIVALVVYIVLFISAPTISNYFETPQLSAVLRVLALILFPGAFSVVQFAIVSREMKFKTLMLSSLLSTLISGIIGIAMAYLGFAYWALVAQQLSNQIILTLLLLYKLKWYPKVIFYFESLKNF
;
A
#
# COMPACT_ATOMS: atom_id res chain seq x y z
N MET A 1 7.08 -33.98 -2.88
CA MET A 1 7.91 -32.77 -3.13
C MET A 1 7.29 -31.44 -2.67
N GLN A 2 6.07 -31.38 -2.10
CA GLN A 2 5.39 -30.12 -1.69
C GLN A 2 5.90 -29.46 -0.38
N LYS A 3 6.44 -30.22 0.58
CA LYS A 3 6.79 -29.72 1.94
C LYS A 3 7.85 -28.60 1.94
N ASN A 4 8.80 -28.64 1.00
CA ASN A 4 9.87 -27.63 0.92
C ASN A 4 9.39 -26.27 0.39
N SER A 5 8.29 -26.22 -0.38
CA SER A 5 7.77 -24.97 -0.95
C SER A 5 6.98 -24.13 0.06
N VAL A 6 6.28 -24.76 0.99
CA VAL A 6 5.52 -24.07 2.04
C VAL A 6 6.47 -23.51 3.09
N PHE A 7 7.48 -24.29 3.49
CA PHE A 7 8.49 -23.83 4.45
C PHE A 7 9.33 -22.67 3.89
N SER A 8 9.76 -22.76 2.62
CA SER A 8 10.48 -21.65 1.98
C SER A 8 9.60 -20.40 1.83
N SER A 9 8.32 -20.57 1.49
CA SER A 9 7.34 -19.47 1.43
C SER A 9 7.13 -18.78 2.77
N PHE A 10 7.04 -19.57 3.85
CA PHE A 10 6.99 -19.05 5.21
C PHE A 10 8.25 -18.26 5.56
N ILE A 11 9.44 -18.81 5.26
CA ILE A 11 10.71 -18.12 5.46
C ILE A 11 10.76 -16.80 4.68
N PHE A 12 10.32 -16.78 3.41
CA PHE A 12 10.33 -15.55 2.62
C PHE A 12 9.39 -14.49 3.19
N LYS A 13 8.18 -14.86 3.64
CA LYS A 13 7.28 -13.92 4.33
C LYS A 13 7.84 -13.42 5.65
N PHE A 14 8.46 -14.31 6.42
CA PHE A 14 9.06 -13.94 7.70
C PHE A 14 10.23 -12.98 7.48
N ALA A 15 11.11 -13.30 6.53
CA ALA A 15 12.24 -12.46 6.13
C ALA A 15 11.80 -11.12 5.53
N GLU A 16 10.70 -11.10 4.77
CA GLU A 16 10.09 -9.86 4.27
C GLU A 16 9.65 -8.96 5.43
N ASN A 17 8.82 -9.47 6.33
CA ASN A 17 8.29 -8.67 7.45
C ASN A 17 9.42 -8.18 8.36
N PHE A 18 10.32 -9.08 8.75
CA PHE A 18 11.45 -8.74 9.62
C PHE A 18 12.43 -7.78 8.93
N GLY A 19 12.75 -8.03 7.66
CA GLY A 19 13.65 -7.18 6.87
C GLY A 19 13.07 -5.78 6.68
N ASN A 20 11.78 -5.67 6.33
CA ASN A 20 11.10 -4.37 6.24
C ASN A 20 11.11 -3.64 7.58
N GLN A 21 10.83 -4.34 8.68
CA GLN A 21 10.84 -3.73 10.02
C GLN A 21 12.22 -3.24 10.42
N ALA A 22 13.29 -4.02 10.16
CA ALA A 22 14.66 -3.63 10.44
C ALA A 22 15.09 -2.41 9.61
N ILE A 23 14.78 -2.41 8.31
CA ILE A 23 15.08 -1.29 7.42
C ILE A 23 14.30 -0.04 7.85
N ALA A 24 13.00 -0.17 8.11
CA ALA A 24 12.16 0.93 8.57
C ALA A 24 12.64 1.48 9.92
N PHE A 25 13.10 0.62 10.83
CA PHE A 25 13.69 1.04 12.11
C PHE A 25 14.93 1.91 11.89
N ILE A 26 15.86 1.49 11.03
CA ILE A 26 17.06 2.28 10.70
C ILE A 26 16.65 3.62 10.07
N ILE A 27 15.75 3.61 9.08
CA ILE A 27 15.26 4.84 8.44
C ILE A 27 14.61 5.79 9.46
N ASN A 28 13.82 5.25 10.38
CA ASN A 28 13.17 6.04 11.44
C ASN A 28 14.17 6.65 12.41
N ILE A 29 15.30 6.00 12.71
CA ILE A 29 16.36 6.61 13.52
C ILE A 29 16.92 7.85 12.83
N PHE A 30 17.15 7.80 11.52
CA PHE A 30 17.59 8.97 10.77
C PHE A 30 16.51 10.04 10.77
N LEU A 31 15.29 9.69 10.36
CA LEU A 31 14.19 10.67 10.27
C LEU A 31 13.86 11.31 11.62
N ALA A 32 13.90 10.58 12.73
CA ALA A 32 13.67 11.11 14.07
C ALA A 32 14.75 12.10 14.54
N ARG A 33 15.93 12.11 13.92
CA ARG A 33 16.94 13.15 14.16
C ARG A 33 16.76 14.39 13.29
N LEU A 34 16.10 14.25 12.14
CA LEU A 34 15.91 15.33 11.18
C LEU A 34 14.55 16.04 11.34
N LEU A 35 13.55 15.35 11.87
CA LEU A 35 12.17 15.82 11.98
C LEU A 35 11.80 16.09 13.43
N ASP A 36 10.94 17.09 13.61
CA ASP A 36 10.41 17.41 14.94
C ASP A 36 9.31 16.42 15.36
N PRO A 37 9.10 16.19 16.66
CA PRO A 37 8.03 15.33 17.15
C PRO A 37 6.63 15.74 16.69
N SER A 38 6.42 17.04 16.41
CA SER A 38 5.16 17.58 15.87
C SER A 38 4.85 17.05 14.47
N ASP A 39 5.86 16.85 13.62
CA ASP A 39 5.68 16.30 12.27
C ASP A 39 5.17 14.86 12.30
N TYR A 40 5.67 14.07 13.26
CA TYR A 40 5.19 12.72 13.52
C TYR A 40 3.76 12.71 14.03
N GLY A 41 3.38 13.67 14.88
CA GLY A 41 2.01 13.80 15.40
C GLY A 41 0.98 13.95 14.29
N ILE A 42 1.27 14.80 13.29
CA ILE A 42 0.41 14.96 12.11
C ILE A 42 0.23 13.61 11.40
N LEU A 43 1.34 12.93 11.12
CA LEU A 43 1.30 11.66 10.41
C LEU A 43 0.56 10.56 11.18
N THR A 44 0.74 10.46 12.50
CA THR A 44 0.07 9.46 13.33
C THR A 44 -1.44 9.55 13.21
N ILE A 45 -2.01 10.76 13.24
CA ILE A 45 -3.44 10.97 13.07
C ILE A 45 -3.89 10.51 11.67
N LEU A 46 -3.16 10.91 10.64
CA LEU A 46 -3.51 10.61 9.25
C LEU A 46 -3.44 9.12 8.94
N VAL A 47 -2.44 8.41 9.47
CA VAL A 47 -2.25 6.97 9.26
C VAL A 47 -3.45 6.15 9.74
N ILE A 48 -4.15 6.59 10.79
CA ILE A 48 -5.38 5.92 11.27
C ILE A 48 -6.44 5.93 10.17
N PHE A 49 -6.72 7.10 9.60
CA PHE A 49 -7.71 7.24 8.51
C PHE A 49 -7.30 6.45 7.26
N ILE A 50 -6.02 6.46 6.92
CA ILE A 50 -5.48 5.69 5.79
C ILE A 50 -5.62 4.18 6.03
N ASN A 51 -5.30 3.69 7.23
CA ASN A 51 -5.41 2.26 7.54
C ASN A 51 -6.85 1.77 7.49
N ILE A 52 -7.79 2.53 8.07
CA ILE A 52 -9.23 2.23 7.96
C ILE A 52 -9.65 2.18 6.50
N SER A 53 -9.23 3.17 5.71
CA SER A 53 -9.53 3.24 4.27
C SER A 53 -8.98 2.07 3.48
N ARG A 54 -7.76 1.62 3.80
CA ARG A 54 -7.13 0.44 3.19
C ARG A 54 -7.93 -0.83 3.44
N VAL A 55 -8.52 -0.99 4.63
CA VAL A 55 -9.39 -2.15 4.92
C VAL A 55 -10.54 -2.21 3.93
N PHE A 56 -11.20 -1.08 3.62
CA PHE A 56 -12.27 -1.05 2.62
C PHE A 56 -11.79 -1.41 1.22
N VAL A 57 -10.67 -0.83 0.77
CA VAL A 57 -10.13 -1.08 -0.59
C VAL A 57 -9.66 -2.52 -0.77
N GLN A 58 -9.11 -3.13 0.28
CA GLN A 58 -8.57 -4.49 0.23
C GLN A 58 -9.56 -5.56 0.73
N SER A 59 -10.74 -5.14 1.19
CA SER A 59 -11.71 -6.00 1.89
C SER A 59 -12.14 -7.19 1.03
N GLY A 60 -11.89 -8.40 1.53
CA GLY A 60 -12.43 -9.66 0.98
C GLY A 60 -11.91 -10.10 -0.39
N LEU A 61 -11.51 -9.17 -1.27
CA LEU A 61 -11.15 -9.42 -2.66
C LEU A 61 -9.88 -10.26 -2.79
N ASN A 62 -8.86 -9.97 -1.99
CA ASN A 62 -7.63 -10.77 -2.00
C ASN A 62 -7.93 -12.21 -1.57
N THR A 63 -8.60 -12.38 -0.43
CA THR A 63 -8.97 -13.70 0.11
C THR A 63 -9.84 -14.48 -0.87
N ALA A 64 -10.84 -13.84 -1.47
CA ALA A 64 -11.74 -14.49 -2.42
C ALA A 64 -11.03 -14.88 -3.74
N LEU A 65 -10.12 -14.04 -4.25
CA LEU A 65 -9.27 -14.40 -5.40
C LEU A 65 -8.32 -15.56 -5.08
N VAL A 66 -7.78 -15.63 -3.86
CA VAL A 66 -6.87 -16.72 -3.46
C VAL A 66 -7.60 -18.04 -3.27
N GLN A 67 -8.83 -18.03 -2.74
CA GLN A 67 -9.60 -19.24 -2.45
C GLN A 67 -10.30 -19.85 -3.68
N ARG A 68 -10.58 -19.05 -4.71
CA ARG A 68 -11.29 -19.52 -5.90
C ARG A 68 -10.41 -20.43 -6.75
N LYS A 69 -10.93 -21.61 -7.12
CA LYS A 69 -10.18 -22.63 -7.87
C LYS A 69 -9.78 -22.16 -9.27
N ASP A 70 -10.73 -21.55 -9.99
CA ASP A 70 -10.53 -21.00 -11.33
C ASP A 70 -10.64 -19.47 -11.30
N VAL A 71 -9.48 -18.83 -11.40
CA VAL A 71 -9.34 -17.38 -11.54
C VAL A 71 -8.56 -17.14 -12.81
N GLY A 72 -9.21 -16.50 -13.77
CA GLY A 72 -8.60 -16.02 -15.00
C GLY A 72 -8.47 -14.50 -14.98
N GLU A 73 -8.16 -13.95 -16.14
CA GLU A 73 -7.98 -12.51 -16.31
C GLU A 73 -9.23 -11.70 -15.94
N ARG A 74 -10.42 -12.27 -16.13
CA ARG A 74 -11.71 -11.61 -15.89
C ARG A 74 -11.91 -11.30 -14.41
N GLU A 75 -11.63 -12.25 -13.55
CA GLU A 75 -11.75 -12.10 -12.10
C GLU A 75 -10.71 -11.11 -11.57
N TYR A 76 -9.48 -11.16 -12.06
CA TYR A 76 -8.44 -10.21 -11.69
C TYR A 76 -8.79 -8.78 -12.12
N SER A 77 -9.25 -8.58 -13.36
CA SER A 77 -9.71 -7.27 -13.84
C SER A 77 -10.93 -6.78 -13.05
N SER A 78 -11.90 -7.65 -12.78
CA SER A 78 -13.11 -7.28 -12.01
C SER A 78 -12.77 -6.82 -10.60
N SER A 79 -11.92 -7.57 -9.89
CA SER A 79 -11.44 -7.19 -8.55
C SER A 79 -10.62 -5.92 -8.57
N PHE A 80 -9.80 -5.69 -9.60
CA PHE A 80 -9.06 -4.45 -9.78
C PHE A 80 -9.99 -3.25 -9.94
N TYR A 81 -10.94 -3.30 -10.89
CA TYR A 81 -11.87 -2.19 -11.11
C TYR A 81 -12.78 -1.95 -9.91
N PHE A 82 -13.23 -3.01 -9.24
CA PHE A 82 -13.98 -2.86 -8.00
C PHE A 82 -13.15 -2.18 -6.91
N SER A 83 -11.91 -2.62 -6.69
CA SER A 83 -10.98 -1.98 -5.73
C SER A 83 -10.72 -0.52 -6.09
N LEU A 84 -10.63 -0.21 -7.39
CA LEU A 84 -10.41 1.15 -7.90
C LEU A 84 -11.62 2.06 -7.64
N ILE A 85 -12.84 1.55 -7.88
CA ILE A 85 -14.09 2.27 -7.57
C ILE A 85 -14.18 2.51 -6.07
N VAL A 86 -13.93 1.50 -5.25
CA VAL A 86 -13.93 1.64 -3.78
C VAL A 86 -12.87 2.64 -3.34
N ALA A 87 -11.66 2.58 -3.89
CA ALA A 87 -10.60 3.55 -3.59
C ALA A 87 -11.01 4.98 -3.96
N LEU A 88 -11.68 5.18 -5.11
CA LEU A 88 -12.18 6.48 -5.53
C LEU A 88 -13.26 7.01 -4.58
N VAL A 89 -14.24 6.17 -4.22
CA VAL A 89 -15.31 6.56 -3.28
C VAL A 89 -14.73 6.93 -1.92
N VAL A 90 -13.85 6.09 -1.37
CA VAL A 90 -13.21 6.34 -0.08
C VAL A 90 -12.31 7.58 -0.14
N TYR A 91 -11.59 7.79 -1.25
CA TYR A 91 -10.79 9.00 -1.47
C TYR A 91 -11.66 10.26 -1.44
N ILE A 92 -12.80 10.27 -2.13
CA ILE A 92 -13.73 11.41 -2.14
C ILE A 92 -14.26 11.69 -0.72
N VAL A 93 -14.64 10.64 0.01
CA VAL A 93 -15.09 10.77 1.41
C VAL A 93 -14.00 11.37 2.29
N LEU A 94 -12.74 10.92 2.16
CA LEU A 94 -11.61 11.51 2.87
C LEU A 94 -11.34 12.94 2.45
N PHE A 95 -11.43 13.25 1.16
CA PHE A 95 -11.16 14.58 0.62
C PHE A 95 -12.14 15.63 1.15
N ILE A 96 -13.42 15.27 1.23
CA ILE A 96 -14.49 16.12 1.76
C ILE A 96 -14.42 16.21 3.29
N SER A 97 -14.06 15.12 3.98
CA SER A 97 -13.93 15.12 5.45
C SER A 97 -12.62 15.74 5.97
N ALA A 98 -11.60 15.88 5.12
CA ALA A 98 -10.30 16.48 5.45
C ALA A 98 -10.36 17.83 6.19
N PRO A 99 -11.13 18.85 5.74
CA PRO A 99 -11.25 20.11 6.48
C PRO A 99 -11.90 19.91 7.86
N THR A 100 -12.92 19.05 7.98
CA THR A 100 -13.57 18.76 9.27
C THR A 100 -12.60 18.10 10.24
N ILE A 101 -11.81 17.13 9.77
CA ILE A 101 -10.77 16.47 10.57
C ILE A 101 -9.72 17.48 11.00
N SER A 102 -9.25 18.32 10.09
CA SER A 102 -8.23 19.35 10.36
C SER A 102 -8.70 20.35 11.42
N ASN A 103 -9.96 20.75 11.39
CA ASN A 103 -10.56 21.63 12.41
C ASN A 103 -10.69 20.92 13.77
N TYR A 104 -11.09 19.64 13.78
CA TYR A 104 -11.21 18.86 15.02
C TYR A 104 -9.89 18.68 15.77
N PHE A 105 -8.80 18.49 15.02
CA PHE A 105 -7.44 18.36 15.58
C PHE A 105 -6.67 19.69 15.66
N GLU A 106 -7.35 20.83 15.44
CA GLU A 106 -6.78 22.19 15.51
C GLU A 106 -5.47 22.37 14.72
N THR A 107 -5.32 21.63 13.61
CA THR A 107 -4.08 21.57 12.84
C THR A 107 -4.38 21.77 11.35
N PRO A 108 -4.25 22.99 10.80
CA PRO A 108 -4.63 23.32 9.42
C PRO A 108 -3.92 22.49 8.35
N GLN A 109 -2.68 22.05 8.62
CA GLN A 109 -1.86 21.28 7.70
C GLN A 109 -2.46 19.89 7.42
N LEU A 110 -3.21 19.31 8.38
CA LEU A 110 -3.78 17.96 8.22
C LEU A 110 -4.66 17.85 6.98
N SER A 111 -5.40 18.90 6.63
CA SER A 111 -6.32 18.87 5.49
C SER A 111 -5.58 18.62 4.17
N ALA A 112 -4.53 19.41 3.90
CA ALA A 112 -3.73 19.26 2.69
C ALA A 112 -2.98 17.92 2.66
N VAL A 113 -2.40 17.53 3.80
CA VAL A 113 -1.62 16.30 3.89
C VAL A 113 -2.49 15.07 3.73
N LEU A 114 -3.69 15.04 4.34
CA LEU A 114 -4.62 13.91 4.19
C LEU A 114 -5.02 13.73 2.74
N ARG A 115 -5.32 14.82 2.02
CA ARG A 115 -5.72 14.77 0.61
C ARG A 115 -4.64 14.18 -0.28
N VAL A 116 -3.37 14.52 -0.02
CA VAL A 116 -2.24 13.99 -0.79
C VAL A 116 -1.94 12.56 -0.37
N LEU A 117 -1.92 12.26 0.93
CA LEU A 117 -1.63 10.93 1.43
C LEU A 117 -2.71 9.91 1.02
N ALA A 118 -3.97 10.31 0.95
CA ALA A 118 -5.07 9.47 0.50
C ALA A 118 -4.91 8.97 -0.95
N LEU A 119 -4.06 9.60 -1.77
CA LEU A 119 -3.72 9.08 -3.09
C LEU A 119 -3.04 7.70 -3.03
N ILE A 120 -2.52 7.30 -1.88
CA ILE A 120 -1.95 5.97 -1.65
C ILE A 120 -2.96 4.83 -1.89
N LEU A 121 -4.27 5.12 -1.81
CA LEU A 121 -5.33 4.15 -2.05
C LEU A 121 -5.36 3.65 -3.50
N PHE A 122 -4.99 4.50 -4.47
CA PHE A 122 -5.02 4.11 -5.89
C PHE A 122 -3.95 3.06 -6.21
N PRO A 123 -2.64 3.27 -5.94
CA PRO A 123 -1.65 2.19 -6.07
C PRO A 123 -1.97 0.97 -5.18
N GLY A 124 -2.61 1.20 -4.03
CA GLY A 124 -3.13 0.14 -3.17
C GLY A 124 -4.13 -0.78 -3.89
N ALA A 125 -5.06 -0.21 -4.67
CA ALA A 125 -6.03 -0.98 -5.47
C ALA A 125 -5.35 -1.86 -6.53
N PHE A 126 -4.30 -1.36 -7.21
CA PHE A 126 -3.49 -2.20 -8.11
C PHE A 126 -2.79 -3.34 -7.38
N SER A 127 -2.30 -3.06 -6.17
CA SER A 127 -1.57 -4.04 -5.37
C SER A 127 -2.44 -5.22 -4.96
N VAL A 128 -3.77 -5.06 -4.80
CA VAL A 128 -4.71 -6.14 -4.42
C VAL A 128 -4.55 -7.38 -5.32
N VAL A 129 -4.55 -7.18 -6.63
CA VAL A 129 -4.40 -8.26 -7.61
C VAL A 129 -3.00 -8.87 -7.55
N GLN A 130 -1.96 -8.03 -7.45
CA GLN A 130 -0.59 -8.51 -7.37
C GLN A 130 -0.37 -9.40 -6.14
N PHE A 131 -0.89 -9.00 -4.98
CA PHE A 131 -0.82 -9.80 -3.76
C PHE A 131 -1.62 -11.10 -3.87
N ALA A 132 -2.75 -11.10 -4.56
CA ALA A 132 -3.51 -12.34 -4.84
C ALA A 132 -2.70 -13.31 -5.73
N ILE A 133 -2.08 -12.81 -6.80
CA ILE A 133 -1.21 -13.61 -7.68
C ILE A 133 -0.01 -14.17 -6.90
N VAL A 134 0.69 -13.32 -6.12
CA VAL A 134 1.81 -13.74 -5.28
C VAL A 134 1.40 -14.85 -4.32
N SER A 135 0.23 -14.71 -3.69
CA SER A 135 -0.25 -15.65 -2.70
C SER A 135 -0.68 -16.98 -3.33
N ARG A 136 -1.35 -16.93 -4.50
CA ARG A 136 -1.82 -18.12 -5.22
C ARG A 136 -0.69 -18.90 -5.85
N GLU A 137 0.30 -18.21 -6.42
CA GLU A 137 1.45 -18.82 -7.09
C GLU A 137 2.65 -19.04 -6.15
N MET A 138 2.49 -18.75 -4.84
CA MET A 138 3.53 -18.87 -3.82
C MET A 138 4.82 -18.10 -4.15
N LYS A 139 4.71 -16.98 -4.89
CA LYS A 139 5.84 -16.15 -5.35
C LYS A 139 6.35 -15.19 -4.26
N PHE A 140 6.39 -15.61 -3.00
CA PHE A 140 6.76 -14.74 -1.87
C PHE A 140 8.19 -14.24 -1.91
N LYS A 141 9.11 -14.96 -2.58
CA LYS A 141 10.47 -14.44 -2.85
C LYS A 141 10.44 -13.15 -3.68
N THR A 142 9.54 -13.07 -4.66
CA THR A 142 9.35 -11.87 -5.49
C THR A 142 8.84 -10.72 -4.65
N LEU A 143 7.84 -10.99 -3.80
CA LEU A 143 7.26 -9.99 -2.91
C LEU A 143 8.30 -9.48 -1.90
N MET A 144 9.02 -10.38 -1.22
CA MET A 144 10.10 -10.03 -0.29
C MET A 144 11.11 -9.08 -0.93
N LEU A 145 11.67 -9.44 -2.09
CA LEU A 145 12.66 -8.60 -2.76
C LEU A 145 12.08 -7.25 -3.19
N SER A 146 10.86 -7.24 -3.74
CA SER A 146 10.22 -5.99 -4.17
C SER A 146 9.89 -5.07 -2.99
N SER A 147 9.46 -5.63 -1.86
CA SER A 147 9.16 -4.86 -0.64
C SER A 147 10.40 -4.32 0.04
N LEU A 148 11.48 -5.10 0.13
CA LEU A 148 12.73 -4.60 0.73
C LEU A 148 13.32 -3.46 -0.12
N LEU A 149 13.29 -3.61 -1.45
CA LEU A 149 13.72 -2.56 -2.37
C LEU A 149 12.84 -1.32 -2.28
N SER A 150 11.51 -1.47 -2.24
CA SER A 150 10.62 -0.32 -2.11
C SER A 150 10.85 0.42 -0.80
N THR A 151 11.01 -0.29 0.32
CA THR A 151 11.30 0.29 1.65
C THR A 151 12.62 1.03 1.67
N LEU A 152 13.68 0.47 1.09
CA LEU A 152 14.98 1.13 0.99
C LEU A 152 14.90 2.41 0.15
N ILE A 153 14.36 2.32 -1.06
CA ILE A 153 14.30 3.47 -1.99
C ILE A 153 13.40 4.56 -1.40
N SER A 154 12.23 4.21 -0.86
CA SER A 154 11.34 5.18 -0.21
C SER A 154 11.97 5.80 1.03
N GLY A 155 12.77 5.02 1.78
CA GLY A 155 13.53 5.49 2.92
C GLY A 155 14.51 6.58 2.54
N ILE A 156 15.29 6.34 1.48
CA ILE A 156 16.25 7.30 0.94
C ILE A 156 15.52 8.57 0.46
N ILE A 157 14.39 8.43 -0.25
CA ILE A 157 13.57 9.58 -0.69
C ILE A 157 13.10 10.40 0.52
N GLY A 158 12.57 9.73 1.55
CA GLY A 158 12.14 10.38 2.78
C GLY A 158 13.27 11.12 3.49
N ILE A 159 14.42 10.48 3.67
CA ILE A 159 15.60 11.09 4.32
C ILE A 159 16.11 12.28 3.51
N ALA A 160 16.17 12.16 2.17
CA ALA A 160 16.58 13.24 1.29
C ALA A 160 15.63 14.44 1.39
N MET A 161 14.31 14.22 1.41
CA MET A 161 13.33 15.28 1.60
C MET A 161 13.39 15.91 3.00
N ALA A 162 13.63 15.11 4.04
CA ALA A 162 13.83 15.64 5.39
C ALA A 162 15.07 16.53 5.46
N TYR A 163 16.17 16.14 4.79
CA TYR A 163 17.40 16.94 4.72
C TYR A 163 17.21 18.27 3.98
N LEU A 164 16.33 18.29 2.99
CA LEU A 164 15.94 19.51 2.26
C LEU A 164 14.96 20.40 3.04
N GLY A 165 14.56 20.02 4.26
CA GLY A 165 13.70 20.83 5.12
C GLY A 165 12.20 20.71 4.84
N PHE A 166 11.75 19.65 4.15
CA PHE A 166 10.32 19.45 3.83
C PHE A 166 9.47 18.95 5.01
N ALA A 167 10.03 18.84 6.23
CA ALA A 167 9.31 18.50 7.47
C ALA A 167 8.38 17.27 7.30
N TYR A 168 7.14 17.32 7.77
CA TYR A 168 6.14 16.25 7.61
C TYR A 168 5.94 15.74 6.18
N TRP A 169 6.21 16.53 5.13
CA TRP A 169 6.13 16.06 3.74
C TRP A 169 7.15 14.97 3.41
N ALA A 170 8.27 14.91 4.13
CA ALA A 170 9.25 13.85 3.98
C ALA A 170 8.63 12.47 4.29
N LEU A 171 7.82 12.40 5.35
CA LEU A 171 7.14 11.17 5.76
C LEU A 171 6.00 10.79 4.79
N VAL A 172 5.29 11.80 4.27
CA VAL A 172 4.23 11.62 3.27
C VAL A 172 4.83 11.08 1.97
N ALA A 173 5.91 11.68 1.49
CA ALA A 173 6.61 11.26 0.28
C ALA A 173 7.21 9.87 0.45
N GLN A 174 7.76 9.54 1.61
CA GLN A 174 8.19 8.18 1.93
C GLN A 174 7.04 7.17 1.78
N GLN A 175 5.88 7.39 2.41
CA GLN A 175 4.76 6.45 2.31
C GLN A 175 4.23 6.31 0.88
N LEU A 176 4.05 7.43 0.17
CA LEU A 176 3.54 7.43 -1.20
C LEU A 176 4.53 6.74 -2.15
N SER A 177 5.81 7.12 -2.10
CA SER A 177 6.85 6.50 -2.91
C SER A 177 6.97 5.01 -2.61
N ASN A 178 6.92 4.58 -1.34
CA ASN A 178 6.97 3.17 -0.97
C ASN A 178 5.88 2.37 -1.67
N GLN A 179 4.63 2.83 -1.56
CA GLN A 179 3.49 2.15 -2.16
C GLN A 179 3.59 2.13 -3.69
N ILE A 180 3.96 3.26 -4.31
CA ILE A 180 4.09 3.37 -5.76
C ILE A 180 5.20 2.43 -6.27
N ILE A 181 6.39 2.48 -5.67
CA ILE A 181 7.54 1.66 -6.06
C ILE A 181 7.21 0.17 -5.88
N LEU A 182 6.60 -0.22 -4.75
CA LEU A 182 6.18 -1.60 -4.53
C LEU A 182 5.21 -2.07 -5.62
N THR A 183 4.19 -1.25 -5.91
CA THR A 183 3.19 -1.55 -6.95
C THR A 183 3.85 -1.71 -8.31
N LEU A 184 4.74 -0.80 -8.69
CA LEU A 184 5.47 -0.84 -9.97
C LEU A 184 6.39 -2.06 -10.07
N LEU A 185 7.14 -2.38 -9.02
CA LEU A 185 8.02 -3.56 -9.01
C LEU A 185 7.24 -4.87 -9.12
N LEU A 186 6.07 -4.95 -8.47
CA LEU A 186 5.19 -6.10 -8.59
C LEU A 186 4.58 -6.22 -9.99
N LEU A 187 4.05 -5.12 -10.54
CA LEU A 187 3.54 -5.07 -11.92
C LEU A 187 4.59 -5.54 -12.93
N TYR A 188 5.82 -5.03 -12.80
CA TYR A 188 6.92 -5.39 -13.70
C TYR A 188 7.31 -6.88 -13.58
N LYS A 189 7.45 -7.40 -12.36
CA LYS A 189 7.89 -8.79 -12.14
C LYS A 189 6.81 -9.83 -12.42
N LEU A 190 5.54 -9.50 -12.15
CA LEU A 190 4.41 -10.41 -12.34
C LEU A 190 3.81 -10.30 -13.74
N LYS A 191 4.16 -9.25 -14.49
CA LYS A 191 3.74 -8.99 -15.88
C LYS A 191 2.22 -9.02 -16.07
N TRP A 192 1.47 -8.78 -15.01
CA TRP A 192 0.02 -8.66 -15.06
C TRP A 192 -0.36 -7.20 -15.24
N TYR A 193 -1.11 -6.90 -16.28
CA TYR A 193 -1.63 -5.56 -16.57
C TYR A 193 -3.14 -5.63 -16.68
N PRO A 194 -3.89 -4.68 -16.10
CA PRO A 194 -5.35 -4.70 -16.18
C PRO A 194 -5.78 -4.59 -17.64
N LYS A 195 -6.36 -5.66 -18.18
CA LYS A 195 -7.07 -5.62 -19.46
C LYS A 195 -8.48 -5.09 -19.23
N VAL A 196 -8.93 -4.20 -20.12
CA VAL A 196 -10.25 -3.54 -20.07
C VAL A 196 -11.37 -4.52 -20.46
N ILE A 197 -11.58 -5.54 -19.64
CA ILE A 197 -12.66 -6.54 -19.79
C ILE A 197 -13.44 -6.50 -18.46
N PHE A 198 -14.51 -5.71 -18.44
CA PHE A 198 -15.35 -5.48 -17.25
C PHE A 198 -16.71 -6.16 -17.45
N TYR A 199 -17.05 -7.14 -16.61
CA TYR A 199 -18.37 -7.79 -16.61
C TYR A 199 -18.89 -7.96 -15.17
N PHE A 200 -20.02 -7.30 -14.89
CA PHE A 200 -20.67 -7.20 -13.57
C PHE A 200 -21.12 -8.56 -13.00
N GLU A 201 -21.29 -9.57 -13.86
CA GLU A 201 -21.78 -10.90 -13.50
C GLU A 201 -20.80 -11.70 -12.62
N SER A 202 -19.49 -11.40 -12.70
CA SER A 202 -18.48 -12.08 -11.86
C SER A 202 -18.53 -11.66 -10.39
N LEU A 203 -19.11 -10.49 -10.06
CA LEU A 203 -19.22 -9.98 -8.69
C LEU A 203 -20.41 -10.61 -7.92
N LYS A 204 -21.37 -11.23 -8.63
CA LYS A 204 -22.57 -11.84 -8.02
C LYS A 204 -22.30 -13.22 -7.39
N ASN A 205 -21.14 -13.80 -7.70
CA ASN A 205 -20.65 -15.07 -7.15
C ASN A 205 -19.46 -14.86 -6.18
N PHE A 206 -19.27 -13.64 -5.64
CA PHE A 206 -18.38 -13.37 -4.51
C PHE A 206 -19.13 -13.48 -3.19
#